data_AF-A0AA39XXZ7-F1
#
_entry.id   AF-A0AA39XXZ7-F1
#
_cell.length_a   1.000
_cell.length_b   1.000
_cell.length_c   1.000
_cell.angle_alpha   90.00
_cell.angle_beta   90.00
_cell.angle_gamma   90.00
#
_symmetry.space_group_name_H-M   'P 1'
#
loop_
_entity.id
_entity.type
_entity.pdbx_description
1 polymer ?
#
loop_
_entity_poly.entity_id
_entity_poly.type
_entity_poly.pdbx_seq_one_letter_code
_entity_poly.pdbx_strand_id
1 'polypeptide(L)'
;MPSSRQIISAFAAVALSSVAEAAMGPAFSTGPVADGSWIREATSTLVLPKVPSNNQGDASLWVGMGTSNGDLIQSIAENWNSDKWSVFGYTLLSTGPSSQMPVQTEGHDAAASDKITMHYKFDDDSGNYTQIVSINGEQVAELSTSDGHAQGWGSAVECAEENCGTMPAHSWIDTVITLDVADPNYVNTMGKGEGVTGEMSTSDGGKTWTVSTIEIPQFTFGSS
;
A
#
# COMPACT_ATOMS: atom_id res chain seq x y z
N MET A 1 5.44 -42.88 0.91
CA MET A 1 6.60 -41.97 1.06
C MET A 1 6.68 -41.12 -0.20
N PRO A 2 6.98 -39.82 -0.05
CA PRO A 2 6.09 -38.75 -0.48
C PRO A 2 6.46 -38.20 -1.87
N SER A 3 5.56 -37.46 -2.49
CA SER A 3 5.79 -36.04 -2.77
C SER A 3 4.89 -35.53 -3.91
N SER A 4 4.61 -34.23 -3.82
CA SER A 4 4.12 -33.34 -4.88
C SER A 4 2.61 -33.25 -5.03
N ARG A 5 1.97 -32.50 -4.13
CA ARG A 5 0.91 -31.58 -4.56
C ARG A 5 1.51 -30.18 -4.55
N GLN A 6 1.90 -29.73 -5.73
CA GLN A 6 2.05 -28.31 -6.02
C GLN A 6 0.70 -27.65 -5.74
N ILE A 7 0.62 -26.87 -4.67
CA ILE A 7 -0.47 -25.90 -4.54
C ILE A 7 0.07 -24.65 -5.22
N ILE A 8 -0.25 -24.54 -6.50
CA ILE A 8 -0.20 -23.27 -7.21
C ILE A 8 -1.29 -22.42 -6.54
N SER A 9 -0.91 -21.57 -5.59
CA SER A 9 -1.78 -20.49 -5.12
C SER A 9 -1.84 -19.44 -6.22
N ALA A 10 -2.61 -19.75 -7.26
CA ALA A 10 -3.11 -18.72 -8.15
C ALA A 10 -4.02 -17.82 -7.31
N PHE A 11 -3.77 -16.52 -7.32
CA PHE A 11 -4.77 -15.53 -6.93
C PHE A 11 -5.99 -15.75 -7.83
N ALA A 12 -6.94 -16.55 -7.35
CA ALA A 12 -8.23 -16.71 -7.97
C ALA A 12 -9.04 -15.46 -7.62
N ALA A 13 -9.41 -14.69 -8.64
CA ALA A 13 -10.43 -13.65 -8.51
C ALA A 13 -11.71 -14.31 -7.99
N VAL A 14 -12.04 -14.06 -6.73
CA VAL A 14 -13.29 -14.51 -6.13
C VAL A 14 -14.34 -13.46 -6.45
N ALA A 15 -15.23 -13.76 -7.39
CA ALA A 15 -16.45 -12.97 -7.57
C ALA A 15 -17.39 -13.24 -6.40
N LEU A 16 -17.56 -12.26 -5.51
CA LEU A 16 -18.54 -12.26 -4.43
C LEU A 16 -19.56 -11.12 -4.64
N SER A 17 -20.81 -11.43 -4.31
CA SER A 17 -22.00 -10.64 -4.56
C SER A 17 -22.10 -9.38 -3.68
N SER A 18 -22.22 -8.22 -4.34
CA SER A 18 -22.87 -6.95 -3.91
C SER A 18 -22.53 -6.35 -2.54
N VAL A 19 -21.27 -6.45 -2.11
CA VAL A 19 -20.60 -5.32 -1.43
C VAL A 19 -20.16 -4.35 -2.53
N ALA A 20 -20.20 -3.04 -2.32
CA ALA A 20 -19.60 -2.11 -3.28
C ALA A 20 -18.12 -2.52 -3.43
N GLU A 21 -17.75 -3.08 -4.58
CA GLU A 21 -16.35 -3.38 -4.89
C GLU A 21 -15.68 -2.04 -5.15
N ALA A 22 -14.71 -1.67 -4.31
CA ALA A 22 -13.91 -0.49 -4.56
C ALA A 22 -13.26 -0.59 -5.94
N ALA A 23 -13.33 0.47 -6.73
CA ALA A 23 -12.66 0.51 -8.02
C ALA A 23 -11.17 0.82 -7.80
N MET A 24 -10.32 0.07 -8.52
CA MET A 24 -8.87 0.18 -8.41
C MET A 24 -8.27 0.75 -9.70
N GLY A 25 -7.38 1.71 -9.56
CA GLY A 25 -6.56 2.29 -10.61
C GLY A 25 -5.18 1.62 -10.73
N PRO A 26 -4.26 2.24 -11.49
CA PRO A 26 -2.92 1.74 -11.69
C PRO A 26 -2.12 1.72 -10.40
N ALA A 27 -1.31 0.67 -10.23
CA ALA A 27 -0.54 0.42 -9.01
C ALA A 27 0.87 -0.07 -9.34
N PHE A 28 1.80 0.13 -8.40
CA PHE A 28 3.08 -0.56 -8.33
C PHE A 28 3.04 -1.50 -7.12
N SER A 29 3.47 -2.75 -7.29
CA SER A 29 3.48 -3.72 -6.20
C SER A 29 4.69 -4.65 -6.25
N THR A 30 4.96 -5.29 -5.12
CA THR A 30 6.01 -6.28 -4.92
C THR A 30 5.50 -7.36 -3.98
N GLY A 31 6.00 -8.57 -4.16
CA GLY A 31 5.63 -9.74 -3.39
C GLY A 31 4.82 -10.79 -4.17
N PRO A 32 4.59 -11.97 -3.57
CA PRO A 32 4.97 -12.28 -2.19
C PRO A 32 6.48 -12.42 -2.00
N VAL A 33 6.96 -12.14 -0.79
CA VAL A 33 8.31 -12.52 -0.33
C VAL A 33 8.51 -14.03 -0.43
N ALA A 34 9.76 -14.49 -0.50
CA ALA A 34 10.09 -15.91 -0.45
C ALA A 34 9.67 -16.57 0.88
N ASP A 35 9.45 -17.89 0.84
CA ASP A 35 9.10 -18.69 2.03
C ASP A 35 10.10 -18.46 3.18
N GLY A 36 9.58 -18.13 4.37
CA GLY A 36 10.39 -17.86 5.55
C GLY A 36 11.05 -16.47 5.58
N SER A 37 10.73 -15.59 4.63
CA SER A 37 11.11 -14.17 4.65
C SER A 37 9.89 -13.28 4.86
N TRP A 38 10.12 -12.02 5.19
CA TRP A 38 9.10 -10.97 5.32
C TRP A 38 9.71 -9.58 5.17
N ILE A 39 8.86 -8.57 5.01
CA ILE A 39 9.29 -7.18 4.97
C ILE A 39 9.42 -6.67 6.40
N ARG A 40 10.62 -6.32 6.85
CA ARG A 40 10.83 -5.73 8.18
C ARG A 40 10.49 -4.25 8.22
N GLU A 41 10.81 -3.54 7.15
CA GLU A 41 10.68 -2.10 7.10
C GLU A 41 10.34 -1.68 5.68
N ALA A 42 9.39 -0.76 5.54
CA ALA A 42 9.08 -0.15 4.26
C ALA A 42 8.80 1.34 4.46
N THR A 43 9.32 2.17 3.57
CA THR A 43 8.98 3.60 3.50
C THR A 43 8.71 3.99 2.07
N SER A 44 7.79 4.93 1.87
CA SER A 44 7.53 5.56 0.59
C SER A 44 6.96 6.95 0.84
N THR A 45 7.28 7.89 -0.05
CA THR A 45 6.79 9.28 0.07
C THR A 45 5.90 9.63 -1.12
N LEU A 46 4.62 9.87 -0.85
CA LEU A 46 3.69 10.39 -1.85
C LEU A 46 3.97 11.88 -2.08
N VAL A 47 4.19 12.25 -3.34
CA VAL A 47 4.05 13.65 -3.77
C VAL A 47 2.57 13.88 -4.03
N LEU A 48 1.89 14.47 -3.04
CA LEU A 48 0.43 14.48 -3.00
C LEU A 48 -0.15 15.26 -4.18
N PRO A 49 -1.02 14.66 -5.02
CA PRO A 49 -1.65 15.40 -6.11
C PRO A 49 -2.71 16.37 -5.57
N LYS A 50 -3.29 17.14 -6.48
CA LYS A 50 -4.59 17.77 -6.18
C LYS A 50 -5.65 16.69 -5.98
N VAL A 51 -6.65 16.99 -5.15
CA VAL A 51 -7.85 16.16 -5.04
C VAL A 51 -8.46 15.96 -6.44
N PRO A 52 -8.99 14.75 -6.78
CA PRO A 52 -9.55 14.47 -8.09
C PRO A 52 -10.63 15.46 -8.53
N SER A 53 -10.64 15.80 -9.82
CA SER A 53 -11.68 16.67 -10.39
C SER A 53 -12.99 15.91 -10.58
N ASN A 54 -14.12 16.57 -10.31
CA ASN A 54 -15.47 15.99 -10.36
C ASN A 54 -15.63 14.77 -9.44
N ASN A 55 -14.87 14.74 -8.33
CA ASN A 55 -14.98 13.68 -7.35
C ASN A 55 -16.32 13.77 -6.62
N GLN A 56 -17.15 12.72 -6.75
CA GLN A 56 -18.38 12.54 -5.99
C GLN A 56 -18.31 11.34 -5.04
N GLY A 57 -17.15 10.69 -4.97
CA GLY A 57 -16.88 9.53 -4.14
C GLY A 57 -15.80 9.79 -3.10
N ASP A 58 -15.23 8.69 -2.64
CA ASP A 58 -14.10 8.66 -1.72
C ASP A 58 -12.89 8.10 -2.44
N ALA A 59 -11.95 8.98 -2.76
CA ALA A 59 -10.72 8.59 -3.43
C ALA A 59 -9.61 8.47 -2.40
N SER A 60 -8.85 7.40 -2.51
CA SER A 60 -7.79 7.06 -1.57
C SER A 60 -6.50 6.74 -2.30
N LEU A 61 -5.41 7.29 -1.80
CA LEU A 61 -4.04 6.99 -2.22
C LEU A 61 -3.32 6.39 -1.02
N TRP A 62 -2.81 5.19 -1.17
CA TRP A 62 -2.14 4.51 -0.08
C TRP A 62 -0.99 3.65 -0.57
N VAL A 63 -0.07 3.38 0.35
CA VAL A 63 0.82 2.22 0.26
C VAL A 63 0.56 1.32 1.44
N GLY A 64 0.68 0.02 1.25
CA GLY A 64 0.34 -0.93 2.30
C GLY A 64 1.03 -2.28 2.13
N MET A 65 0.89 -3.09 3.18
CA MET A 65 1.47 -4.42 3.27
C MET A 65 0.44 -5.41 3.79
N GLY A 66 0.12 -6.42 2.97
CA GLY A 66 -0.64 -7.58 3.42
C GLY A 66 0.22 -8.47 4.31
N THR A 67 -0.35 -8.99 5.40
CA THR A 67 0.40 -9.72 6.42
C THR A 67 -0.01 -11.19 6.54
N SER A 68 0.81 -11.99 7.24
CA SER A 68 0.56 -13.41 7.48
C SER A 68 -0.68 -13.69 8.35
N ASN A 69 -1.19 -12.71 9.08
CA ASN A 69 -2.45 -12.83 9.83
C ASN A 69 -3.68 -12.54 8.94
N GLY A 70 -3.46 -12.11 7.70
CA GLY A 70 -4.52 -11.67 6.79
C GLY A 70 -4.90 -10.20 6.97
N ASP A 71 -4.11 -9.44 7.72
CA ASP A 71 -4.31 -8.01 7.93
C ASP A 71 -3.75 -7.21 6.75
N LEU A 72 -4.21 -5.96 6.61
CA LEU A 72 -3.62 -4.97 5.71
C LEU A 72 -3.20 -3.75 6.52
N ILE A 73 -1.89 -3.57 6.67
CA ILE A 73 -1.29 -2.36 7.24
C ILE A 73 -1.18 -1.34 6.11
N GLN A 74 -1.73 -0.14 6.27
CA GLN A 74 -1.71 0.89 5.25
C GLN A 74 -1.87 2.29 5.84
N SER A 75 -1.08 3.24 5.37
CA SER A 75 -1.31 4.65 5.61
C SER A 75 -2.00 5.22 4.38
N ILE A 76 -2.99 6.08 4.62
CA ILE A 76 -3.95 6.51 3.61
C ILE A 76 -3.91 8.03 3.51
N ALA A 77 -4.00 8.54 2.29
CA ALA A 77 -4.47 9.89 1.98
C ALA A 77 -5.83 9.76 1.27
N GLU A 78 -6.91 10.19 1.92
CA GLU A 78 -8.27 10.10 1.38
C GLU A 78 -8.93 11.48 1.29
N ASN A 79 -10.02 11.59 0.53
CA ASN A 79 -10.77 12.84 0.41
C ASN A 79 -12.29 12.66 0.64
N TRP A 80 -12.69 11.76 1.54
CA TRP A 80 -14.09 11.52 1.89
C TRP A 80 -14.89 12.82 2.12
N ASN A 81 -15.85 13.11 1.23
CA ASN A 81 -16.71 14.30 1.27
C ASN A 81 -15.95 15.63 1.51
N SER A 82 -14.72 15.72 1.02
CA SER A 82 -13.81 16.84 1.27
C SER A 82 -13.12 17.29 -0.01
N ASP A 83 -12.87 18.60 -0.10
CA ASP A 83 -12.01 19.22 -1.12
C ASP A 83 -10.52 19.22 -0.72
N LYS A 84 -10.20 18.61 0.42
CA LYS A 84 -8.86 18.41 0.95
C LYS A 84 -8.56 16.93 1.16
N TRP A 85 -7.26 16.62 1.18
CA TRP A 85 -6.79 15.33 1.65
C TRP A 85 -6.77 15.28 3.18
N SER A 86 -7.16 14.13 3.72
CA SER A 86 -6.95 13.72 5.10
C SER A 86 -5.96 12.55 5.09
N VAL A 87 -4.88 12.64 5.87
CA VAL A 87 -3.86 11.60 5.98
C VAL A 87 -3.81 10.98 7.37
N PHE A 88 -3.66 9.67 7.45
CA PHE A 88 -3.62 8.92 8.71
C PHE A 88 -3.01 7.52 8.53
N GLY A 89 -2.57 6.92 9.64
CA GLY A 89 -2.24 5.49 9.71
C GLY A 89 -3.50 4.64 9.91
N TYR A 90 -3.57 3.50 9.23
CA TYR A 90 -4.73 2.62 9.20
C TYR A 90 -4.31 1.13 9.14
N THR A 91 -5.02 0.27 9.84
CA THR A 91 -4.86 -1.18 9.72
C THR A 91 -6.23 -1.80 9.54
N LEU A 92 -6.39 -2.63 8.52
CA LEU A 92 -7.57 -3.48 8.36
C LEU A 92 -7.27 -4.85 8.97
N LEU A 93 -7.72 -5.07 10.21
CA LEU A 93 -7.49 -6.30 10.94
C LEU A 93 -8.45 -7.39 10.45
N SER A 94 -7.92 -8.57 10.13
CA SER A 94 -8.69 -9.78 9.90
C SER A 94 -9.32 -10.27 11.20
N THR A 95 -10.65 -10.41 11.19
CA THR A 95 -11.40 -10.95 12.33
C THR A 95 -12.03 -12.32 12.02
N GLY A 96 -11.82 -12.80 10.79
CA GLY A 96 -12.34 -14.06 10.30
C GLY A 96 -12.16 -14.18 8.78
N PRO A 97 -12.58 -15.32 8.17
CA PRO A 97 -12.37 -15.57 6.73
C PRO A 97 -13.01 -14.54 5.78
N SER A 98 -13.99 -13.79 6.27
CA SER A 98 -14.76 -12.82 5.48
C SER A 98 -15.13 -11.57 6.29
N SER A 99 -14.40 -11.29 7.37
CA SER A 99 -14.71 -10.15 8.24
C SER A 99 -13.44 -9.42 8.64
N GLN A 100 -13.53 -8.09 8.64
CA GLN A 100 -12.42 -7.21 8.95
C GLN A 100 -12.86 -6.08 9.89
N MET A 101 -11.91 -5.53 10.63
CA MET A 101 -12.12 -4.42 11.56
C MET A 101 -11.07 -3.33 11.32
N PRO A 102 -11.48 -2.09 11.04
CA PRO A 102 -10.56 -0.99 10.89
C PRO A 102 -10.03 -0.51 12.25
N VAL A 103 -8.74 -0.21 12.30
CA VAL A 103 -8.11 0.55 13.38
C VAL A 103 -7.35 1.70 12.72
N GLN A 104 -7.61 2.93 13.15
CA GLN A 104 -7.02 4.11 12.52
C GLN A 104 -6.69 5.20 13.53
N THR A 105 -5.79 6.08 13.11
CA THR A 105 -5.46 7.32 13.82
C THR A 105 -6.41 8.45 13.42
N GLU A 106 -6.29 9.61 14.09
CA GLU A 106 -6.96 10.83 13.65
C GLU A 106 -6.42 11.28 12.28
N GLY A 107 -7.30 11.85 11.46
CA GLY A 107 -6.93 12.39 10.15
C GLY A 107 -6.30 13.78 10.25
N HIS A 108 -5.29 14.03 9.42
CA HIS A 108 -4.60 15.32 9.32
C HIS A 108 -4.75 15.91 7.93
N ASP A 109 -5.14 17.19 7.86
CA ASP A 109 -5.25 17.92 6.59
C ASP A 109 -3.88 17.96 5.86
N ALA A 110 -3.90 17.65 4.56
CA ALA A 110 -2.74 17.80 3.67
C ALA A 110 -3.14 18.49 2.36
N ALA A 111 -2.18 19.17 1.75
CA ALA A 111 -2.37 19.94 0.53
C ALA A 111 -1.57 19.35 -0.65
N ALA A 112 -2.00 19.67 -1.87
CA ALA A 112 -1.26 19.28 -3.06
C ALA A 112 0.21 19.74 -3.00
N SER A 113 1.12 18.89 -3.47
CA SER A 113 2.58 19.02 -3.38
C SER A 113 3.20 18.79 -2.01
N ASP A 114 2.41 18.57 -0.94
CA ASP A 114 2.96 18.05 0.30
C ASP A 114 3.59 16.67 0.07
N LYS A 115 4.67 16.42 0.81
CA LYS A 115 5.34 15.13 0.83
C LYS A 115 4.82 14.30 1.99
N ILE A 116 4.03 13.27 1.69
CA ILE A 116 3.45 12.38 2.69
C ILE A 116 4.32 11.13 2.79
N THR A 117 5.16 11.05 3.81
CA THR A 117 5.99 9.87 4.05
C THR A 117 5.21 8.87 4.90
N MET A 118 5.02 7.68 4.35
CA MET A 118 4.38 6.54 4.99
C MET A 118 5.46 5.52 5.32
N HIS A 119 5.69 5.26 6.60
CA HIS A 119 6.75 4.39 7.09
C HIS A 119 6.17 3.29 7.95
N TYR A 120 6.63 2.06 7.74
CA TYR A 120 6.21 0.86 8.46
C TYR A 120 7.45 0.15 8.97
N LYS A 121 7.45 -0.26 10.24
CA LYS A 121 8.56 -0.99 10.82
C LYS A 121 8.11 -2.06 11.80
N PHE A 122 8.60 -3.27 11.60
CA PHE A 122 8.44 -4.39 12.52
C PHE A 122 9.36 -4.23 13.73
N ASP A 123 8.80 -4.42 14.92
CA ASP A 123 9.50 -4.39 16.20
C ASP A 123 9.59 -5.81 16.78
N ASP A 124 10.80 -6.34 16.99
CA ASP A 124 10.99 -7.73 17.44
C ASP A 124 10.54 -7.97 18.89
N ASP A 125 10.55 -6.93 19.73
CA ASP A 125 10.20 -7.04 21.14
C ASP A 125 8.69 -7.18 21.34
N SER A 126 7.91 -6.38 20.61
CA SER A 126 6.44 -6.41 20.63
C SER A 126 5.82 -7.37 19.63
N GLY A 127 6.50 -7.64 18.51
CA GLY A 127 5.94 -8.35 17.36
C GLY A 127 4.98 -7.50 16.52
N ASN A 128 4.94 -6.19 16.74
CA ASN A 128 4.04 -5.28 16.04
C ASN A 128 4.71 -4.65 14.81
N TYR A 129 3.88 -4.20 13.86
CA TYR A 129 4.28 -3.13 12.96
C TYR A 129 3.86 -1.78 13.53
N THR A 130 4.79 -0.83 13.53
CA THR A 130 4.51 0.57 13.80
C THR A 130 4.50 1.35 12.49
N GLN A 131 3.40 2.06 12.24
CA GLN A 131 3.22 2.99 11.15
C GLN A 131 3.53 4.40 11.65
N ILE A 132 4.35 5.14 10.91
CA ILE A 132 4.59 6.58 11.12
C ILE A 132 4.19 7.29 9.83
N VAL A 133 3.29 8.26 9.96
CA VAL A 133 2.90 9.15 8.84
C VAL A 133 3.46 10.54 9.11
N SER A 134 4.14 11.10 8.12
CA SER A 134 4.72 12.45 8.21
C SER A 134 4.28 13.32 7.04
N ILE A 135 4.03 14.60 7.29
CA ILE A 135 3.78 15.62 6.27
C ILE A 135 5.00 16.54 6.23
N ASN A 136 5.66 16.62 5.08
CA ASN A 136 6.85 17.47 4.89
C ASN A 136 7.96 17.24 5.94
N GLY A 137 8.07 16.00 6.42
CA GLY A 137 9.07 15.58 7.42
C GLY A 137 8.64 15.77 8.88
N GLU A 138 7.45 16.31 9.15
CA GLU A 138 6.87 16.37 10.50
C GLU A 138 5.92 15.18 10.73
N GLN A 139 6.18 14.38 11.76
CA GLN A 139 5.32 13.26 12.15
C GLN A 139 3.96 13.78 12.61
N VAL A 140 2.89 13.27 12.00
CA VAL A 140 1.51 13.62 12.33
C VAL A 140 0.73 12.46 12.94
N ALA A 141 1.06 11.21 12.60
CA ALA A 141 0.37 10.03 13.13
C ALA A 141 1.33 8.89 13.46
N GLU A 142 0.95 8.08 14.45
CA GLU A 142 1.61 6.84 14.84
C GLU A 142 0.56 5.77 15.17
N LEU A 143 0.68 4.59 14.56
CA LEU A 143 -0.21 3.46 14.81
C LEU A 143 0.61 2.19 14.97
N SER A 144 0.43 1.44 16.06
CA SER A 144 1.11 0.16 16.28
C SER A 144 0.10 -0.97 16.42
N THR A 145 0.23 -1.99 15.58
CA THR A 145 -0.71 -3.14 15.50
C THR A 145 0.03 -4.48 15.43
N SER A 146 -0.60 -5.54 15.94
CA SER A 146 -0.04 -6.90 16.02
C SER A 146 -0.49 -7.72 14.82
N ASP A 147 0.19 -7.56 13.69
CA ASP A 147 -0.32 -8.01 12.39
C ASP A 147 0.33 -9.29 11.84
N GLY A 148 1.26 -9.90 12.58
CA GLY A 148 2.10 -10.96 12.03
C GLY A 148 3.20 -10.37 11.15
N HIS A 149 3.58 -11.04 10.05
CA HIS A 149 4.68 -10.62 9.18
C HIS A 149 4.19 -10.17 7.80
N ALA A 150 4.65 -9.01 7.34
CA ALA A 150 4.33 -8.44 6.02
C ALA A 150 4.90 -9.29 4.88
N GLN A 151 4.03 -9.69 3.94
CA GLN A 151 4.37 -10.62 2.87
C GLN A 151 4.53 -9.96 1.50
N GLY A 152 4.09 -8.71 1.36
CA GLY A 152 4.18 -7.93 0.13
C GLY A 152 3.98 -6.46 0.43
N TRP A 153 4.28 -5.62 -0.55
CA TRP A 153 4.12 -4.17 -0.47
C TRP A 153 3.50 -3.68 -1.77
N GLY A 154 2.59 -2.71 -1.71
CA GLY A 154 2.06 -2.09 -2.91
C GLY A 154 1.46 -0.72 -2.66
N SER A 155 1.37 0.06 -3.73
CA SER A 155 0.61 1.31 -3.79
C SER A 155 -0.79 1.06 -4.35
N ALA A 156 -1.75 1.93 -4.06
CA ALA A 156 -3.02 1.95 -4.76
C ALA A 156 -3.49 3.36 -5.10
N VAL A 157 -4.32 3.38 -6.15
CA VAL A 157 -5.24 4.45 -6.48
C VAL A 157 -6.62 3.85 -6.35
N GLU A 158 -7.35 4.20 -5.32
CA GLU A 158 -8.63 3.57 -4.99
C GLU A 158 -9.77 4.58 -5.05
N CYS A 159 -10.94 4.10 -5.43
CA CYS A 159 -12.20 4.78 -5.22
C CYS A 159 -13.16 3.81 -4.53
N ALA A 160 -13.88 4.25 -3.49
CA ALA A 160 -14.86 3.41 -2.82
C ALA A 160 -15.99 2.90 -3.75
N GLU A 161 -16.19 3.60 -4.88
CA GLU A 161 -17.09 3.22 -5.98
C GLU A 161 -16.38 3.52 -7.32
N GLU A 162 -17.11 3.96 -8.36
CA GLU A 162 -16.55 4.36 -9.67
C GLU A 162 -16.68 5.88 -9.94
N ASN A 163 -17.11 6.65 -8.95
CA ASN A 163 -17.53 8.05 -9.08
C ASN A 163 -16.48 9.08 -8.60
N CYS A 164 -15.22 8.66 -8.42
CA CYS A 164 -14.14 9.56 -7.99
C CYS A 164 -13.61 10.50 -9.09
N GLY A 165 -14.13 10.39 -10.31
CA GLY A 165 -13.71 11.21 -11.43
C GLY A 165 -12.29 10.91 -11.87
N THR A 166 -11.49 11.95 -12.09
CA THR A 166 -10.13 11.82 -12.62
C THR A 166 -9.09 12.09 -11.54
N MET A 167 -8.38 11.03 -11.13
CA MET A 167 -7.20 11.11 -10.27
C MET A 167 -6.02 11.68 -11.08
N PRO A 168 -5.41 12.80 -10.66
CA PRO A 168 -4.25 13.35 -11.34
C PRO A 168 -3.06 12.39 -11.28
N ALA A 169 -2.19 12.48 -12.30
CA ALA A 169 -0.89 11.83 -12.24
C ALA A 169 -0.11 12.30 -11.01
N HIS A 170 0.57 11.37 -10.36
CA HIS A 170 1.33 11.60 -9.13
C HIS A 170 2.47 10.60 -9.03
N SER A 171 3.30 10.74 -8.01
CA SER A 171 4.43 9.85 -7.81
C SER A 171 4.65 9.47 -6.36
N TRP A 172 5.23 8.29 -6.19
CA TRP A 172 5.85 7.85 -4.96
C TRP A 172 7.37 7.95 -5.13
N ILE A 173 8.03 8.67 -4.24
CA ILE A 173 9.48 8.86 -4.25
C ILE A 173 10.12 8.20 -3.03
N ASP A 174 11.42 7.94 -3.13
CA ASP A 174 12.25 7.44 -2.03
C ASP A 174 11.67 6.17 -1.39
N THR A 175 11.17 5.26 -2.24
CA THR A 175 10.62 3.98 -1.74
C THR A 175 11.76 3.05 -1.38
N VAL A 176 11.74 2.55 -0.14
CA VAL A 176 12.72 1.59 0.37
C VAL A 176 11.96 0.44 1.04
N ILE A 177 12.31 -0.79 0.68
CA ILE A 177 11.76 -2.03 1.26
C ILE A 177 12.94 -2.86 1.78
N THR A 178 12.96 -3.12 3.08
CA THR A 178 13.97 -3.95 3.73
C THR A 178 13.36 -5.28 4.15
N LEU A 179 13.91 -6.37 3.63
CA LEU A 179 13.49 -7.74 3.96
C LEU A 179 14.16 -8.21 5.26
N ASP A 180 13.62 -9.26 5.89
CA ASP A 180 14.27 -9.91 7.04
C ASP A 180 15.49 -10.75 6.63
N VAL A 181 15.40 -11.42 5.49
CA VAL A 181 16.50 -12.13 4.88
C VAL A 181 16.74 -11.59 3.48
N ALA A 182 18.00 -11.45 3.09
CA ALA A 182 18.35 -11.00 1.75
C ALA A 182 17.79 -11.95 0.70
N ASP A 183 17.05 -11.41 -0.28
CA ASP A 183 16.54 -12.15 -1.42
C ASP A 183 16.84 -11.39 -2.72
N PRO A 184 17.87 -11.78 -3.49
CA PRO A 184 18.22 -11.13 -4.75
C PRO A 184 17.16 -11.34 -5.84
N ASN A 185 16.23 -12.28 -5.66
CA ASN A 185 15.16 -12.57 -6.62
C ASN A 185 13.86 -11.83 -6.33
N TYR A 186 13.76 -11.07 -5.22
CA TYR A 186 12.54 -10.36 -4.85
C TYR A 186 12.07 -9.38 -5.93
N VAL A 187 12.99 -8.76 -6.68
CA VAL A 187 12.66 -7.91 -7.85
C VAL A 187 11.79 -8.60 -8.90
N ASN A 188 11.86 -9.93 -9.02
CA ASN A 188 11.05 -10.68 -9.99
C ASN A 188 9.56 -10.70 -9.62
N THR A 189 9.22 -10.24 -8.41
CA THR A 189 7.83 -10.12 -7.92
C THR A 189 7.22 -8.75 -8.25
N MET A 190 8.01 -7.83 -8.81
CA MET A 190 7.57 -6.47 -9.13
C MET A 190 6.46 -6.50 -10.19
N GLY A 191 5.31 -5.95 -9.83
CA GLY A 191 4.16 -5.72 -10.70
C GLY A 191 3.95 -4.23 -10.97
N LYS A 192 3.54 -3.91 -12.20
CA LYS A 192 3.19 -2.54 -12.62
C LYS A 192 1.86 -2.56 -13.38
N GLY A 193 0.95 -1.69 -12.99
CA GLY A 193 -0.26 -1.37 -13.74
C GLY A 193 0.06 -0.66 -15.06
N GLU A 194 -0.95 -0.52 -15.91
CA GLU A 194 -0.79 0.19 -17.18
C GLU A 194 -0.30 1.62 -16.98
N GLY A 195 0.74 2.01 -17.72
CA GLY A 195 1.35 3.34 -17.66
C GLY A 195 2.20 3.64 -16.42
N VAL A 196 2.23 2.75 -15.42
CA VAL A 196 3.06 2.91 -14.21
C VAL A 196 4.54 2.70 -14.56
N THR A 197 5.41 3.57 -14.06
CA THR A 197 6.87 3.41 -14.16
C THR A 197 7.51 3.22 -12.80
N GLY A 198 8.77 2.79 -12.79
CA GLY A 198 9.55 2.53 -11.58
C GLY A 198 10.35 1.25 -11.75
N GLU A 199 11.56 1.24 -11.21
CA GLU A 199 12.48 0.11 -11.27
C GLU A 199 13.13 -0.09 -9.90
N MET A 200 13.18 -1.35 -9.45
CA MET A 200 13.82 -1.72 -8.20
C MET A 200 15.31 -1.95 -8.39
N SER A 201 16.10 -1.52 -7.41
CA SER A 201 17.53 -1.84 -7.34
C SER A 201 17.96 -2.17 -5.91
N THR A 202 19.02 -2.96 -5.78
CA THR A 202 19.62 -3.34 -4.50
C THR A 202 21.14 -3.30 -4.61
N SER A 203 21.81 -2.94 -3.51
CA SER A 203 23.28 -2.93 -3.40
C SER A 203 23.82 -3.89 -2.34
N ASP A 204 22.95 -4.58 -1.61
CA ASP A 204 23.27 -5.41 -0.45
C ASP A 204 22.80 -6.86 -0.60
N GLY A 205 22.71 -7.33 -1.85
CA GLY A 205 22.33 -8.70 -2.19
C GLY A 205 20.83 -8.99 -2.07
N GLY A 206 19.99 -7.96 -2.09
CA GLY A 206 18.54 -8.08 -1.98
C GLY A 206 17.99 -8.01 -0.56
N LYS A 207 18.77 -7.48 0.39
CA LYS A 207 18.31 -7.19 1.75
C LYS A 207 17.49 -5.90 1.77
N THR A 208 17.92 -4.90 1.01
CA THR A 208 17.25 -3.62 0.83
C THR A 208 17.00 -3.36 -0.65
N TRP A 209 15.75 -3.07 -0.98
CA TRP A 209 15.31 -2.71 -2.32
C TRP A 209 14.87 -1.26 -2.35
N THR A 210 15.30 -0.54 -3.37
CA THR A 210 15.01 0.88 -3.54
C THR A 210 14.35 1.13 -4.87
N VAL A 211 13.37 2.04 -4.88
CA VAL A 211 12.78 2.62 -6.09
C VAL A 211 12.80 4.13 -5.90
N SER A 212 13.62 4.84 -6.68
CA SER A 212 13.78 6.28 -6.54
C SER A 212 12.50 7.04 -6.83
N THR A 213 11.78 6.63 -7.88
CA THR A 213 10.52 7.25 -8.29
C THR A 213 9.64 6.21 -8.97
N ILE A 214 8.39 6.13 -8.51
CA ILE A 214 7.28 5.41 -9.13
C ILE A 214 6.35 6.49 -9.67
N GLU A 215 6.14 6.52 -10.98
CA GLU A 215 5.18 7.45 -11.60
C GLU A 215 3.87 6.71 -11.82
N ILE A 216 2.78 7.27 -11.31
CA ILE A 216 1.43 6.79 -11.51
C ILE A 216 0.75 7.71 -12.54
N PRO A 217 0.27 7.17 -13.68
CA PRO A 217 -0.38 7.98 -14.69
C PRO A 217 -1.72 8.52 -14.16
N GLN A 218 -2.22 9.57 -14.82
CA GLN A 218 -3.59 10.02 -14.58
C GLN A 218 -4.57 8.87 -14.85
N PHE A 219 -5.57 8.72 -13.99
CA PHE A 219 -6.57 7.66 -14.11
C PHE A 219 -7.98 8.22 -13.92
N THR A 220 -8.94 7.71 -14.69
CA THR A 220 -10.35 8.11 -14.60
C THR A 220 -11.18 6.90 -14.20
N PHE A 221 -11.92 7.03 -13.10
CA PHE A 221 -12.87 6.02 -12.66
C PHE A 221 -14.16 6.10 -13.48
N GLY A 222 -14.82 4.95 -13.70
CA GLY A 222 -16.11 4.86 -14.39
C GLY A 222 -16.06 5.11 -15.91
N SER A 223 -14.89 5.27 -16.51
CA SER A 223 -14.75 5.31 -17.98
C SER A 223 -14.67 3.89 -18.53
N SER A 224 -15.80 3.36 -18.99
CA SER A 224 -15.89 2.14 -19.82
C SER A 224 -16.26 2.47 -21.26
#